data_AF-A0A3D2ABC8-F1
#
_entry.id   AF-A0A3D2ABC8-F1
#
_cell.length_a   1.000
_cell.length_b   1.000
_cell.length_c   1.000
_cell.angle_alpha   90.00
_cell.angle_beta   90.00
_cell.angle_gamma   90.00
#
_symmetry.space_group_name_H-M   'P 1'
#
loop_
_entity.id
_entity.type
_entity.pdbx_description
1 polymer ?
#
loop_
_entity_poly.entity_id
_entity_poly.type
_entity_poly.pdbx_seq_one_letter_code
_entity_poly.pdbx_strand_id
1 'polypeptide(L)' 'MRTLNFAKRNFKEIIRDPLSIIFSVVLPLFLLWIFQQFKIPSENYKLQNFTPGIIVFGFSFITLFTATLV' A
#
# COMPACT_ATOMS: atom_id res chain seq x y z
N MET A 1 12.62 -4.11 25.65
CA MET A 1 11.81 -3.08 24.96
C MET A 1 12.65 -2.24 23.98
N ARG A 2 13.45 -2.86 23.10
CA ARG A 2 14.26 -2.12 22.10
C ARG A 2 13.61 -2.11 20.72
N THR A 3 12.98 -3.22 20.31
CA THR A 3 12.32 -3.39 19.01
C THR A 3 11.21 -2.37 18.77
N LEU A 4 10.36 -2.11 19.77
CA LEU A 4 9.29 -1.11 19.68
C LEU A 4 9.82 0.31 19.44
N ASN A 5 10.97 0.67 20.04
CA ASN A 5 11.59 1.97 19.81
C ASN A 5 12.14 2.10 18.39
N PHE A 6 12.72 1.05 17.83
CA PHE A 6 13.18 1.03 16.44
C PHE A 6 12.01 1.09 15.46
N ALA A 7 10.95 0.30 15.69
CA ALA A 7 9.74 0.33 14.88
C ALA A 7 9.10 1.73 14.87
N LYS A 8 9.03 2.41 16.02
CA LYS A 8 8.48 3.77 16.12
C LYS A 8 9.30 4.81 15.35
N ARG A 9 10.63 4.67 15.30
CA ARG A 9 11.51 5.55 14.51
C ARG A 9 11.30 5.33 13.02
N ASN A 10 11.31 4.08 12.58
CA ASN A 10 11.12 3.72 11.18
C ASN A 10 9.73 4.14 10.67
N PHE A 11 8.69 3.99 11.50
CA PHE A 11 7.35 4.48 11.19
C PHE A 11 7.30 6.00 10.98
N LYS A 12 8.02 6.78 11.80
CA LYS A 12 8.13 8.23 11.61
C LYS A 12 8.89 8.60 10.33
N GLU A 13 9.90 7.84 9.96
CA GLU A 13 10.66 8.03 8.72
C GLU A 13 9.78 7.78 7.49
N ILE A 14 9.00 6.69 7.49
CA ILE A 14 8.03 6.37 6.43
C ILE A 14 6.97 7.46 6.29
N ILE A 15 6.40 7.94 7.40
CA ILE A 15 5.37 8.99 7.35
C ILE A 15 5.92 10.33 6.87
N ARG A 16 7.19 10.62 7.17
CA ARG A 16 7.83 11.86 6.73
C ARG A 16 8.14 11.86 5.23
N ASP A 17 8.22 10.68 4.61
CA ASP A 17 8.38 10.56 3.17
C ASP A 17 7.00 10.62 2.46
N PRO A 18 6.68 11.72 1.75
CA PRO A 18 5.41 11.85 1.06
C PRO A 18 5.25 10.83 -0.08
N LEU A 19 6.34 10.40 -0.73
CA LEU A 19 6.28 9.41 -1.81
C LEU A 19 5.88 8.04 -1.27
N SER A 20 6.48 7.61 -0.16
CA SER A 20 6.10 6.39 0.54
C SER A 20 4.59 6.34 0.83
N ILE A 21 3.99 7.42 1.35
CA ILE A 21 2.54 7.47 1.63
C ILE A 21 1.72 7.39 0.35
N ILE A 22 2.08 8.17 -0.68
CA ILE A 22 1.34 8.22 -1.95
C ILE A 22 1.29 6.84 -2.59
N PHE A 23 2.43 6.16 -2.68
CA PHE A 23 2.50 4.87 -3.37
C PHE A 23 1.99 3.70 -2.53
N SER A 24 2.18 3.71 -1.21
CA SER A 24 1.73 2.60 -0.35
C SER A 24 0.25 2.65 0.04
N VAL A 25 -0.38 3.83 0.02
CA VAL A 25 -1.79 4.00 0.45
C VAL A 25 -2.64 4.61 -0.65
N VAL A 26 -2.27 5.78 -1.18
CA VAL A 26 -3.12 6.53 -2.13
C VAL A 26 -3.27 5.76 -3.45
N LEU A 27 -2.17 5.22 -3.99
CA LEU A 27 -2.19 4.47 -5.23
C LEU A 27 -3.04 3.18 -5.13
N PRO A 28 -2.88 2.30 -4.12
CA PRO A 28 -3.77 1.15 -3.94
C PRO A 28 -5.26 1.51 -3.87
N LEU A 29 -5.60 2.57 -3.14
CA LEU A 29 -6.99 3.04 -3.05
C LEU A 29 -7.50 3.59 -4.39
N PHE A 30 -6.66 4.34 -5.10
CA PHE A 30 -6.97 4.85 -6.43
C PHE A 30 -7.20 3.73 -7.44
N LEU A 31 -6.37 2.68 -7.41
CA LEU A 31 -6.54 1.49 -8.23
C LEU A 31 -7.85 0.76 -7.93
N LEU A 32 -8.20 0.57 -6.64
CA LEU A 32 -9.48 -0.01 -6.25
C LEU A 32 -10.66 0.81 -6.78
N TRP A 33 -10.58 2.13 -6.67
CA TRP A 33 -11.61 3.03 -7.17
C TRP A 33 -11.78 2.93 -8.69
N ILE A 34 -10.67 2.82 -9.43
CA ILE A 34 -10.68 2.57 -10.89
C ILE A 34 -11.29 1.21 -11.20
N PHE A 35 -10.89 0.14 -10.51
CA PHE A 35 -11.40 -1.21 -10.75
C PHE A 35 -12.89 -1.33 -10.49
N GLN A 36 -13.43 -0.56 -9.55
CA GLN A 36 -14.87 -0.48 -9.31
C GLN A 36 -15.66 0.05 -10.53
N GLN A 37 -15.05 0.86 -11.41
CA GLN A 37 -15.72 1.39 -12.60
C GLN A 37 -15.89 0.34 -13.71
N PHE A 38 -15.05 -0.71 -13.71
CA PHE A 38 -15.10 -1.77 -14.72
C PHE A 38 -16.19 -2.79 -14.37
N LYS A 39 -17.32 -2.72 -15.06
CA LYS A 39 -18.40 -3.71 -14.94
C LYS A 39 -18.11 -4.95 -15.80
N ILE A 40 -17.18 -5.79 -15.34
CA ILE A 40 -16.88 -7.06 -15.99
C ILE A 40 -17.85 -8.14 -15.45
N PRO A 41 -18.61 -8.85 -16.30
CA PRO A 41 -19.67 -9.76 -15.88
C PRO A 41 -19.15 -11.13 -15.41
N SER A 42 -18.25 -11.15 -14.42
CA SER A 42 -17.77 -12.40 -13.82
C SER A 42 -17.51 -12.25 -12.32
N GLU A 43 -17.86 -13.29 -11.54
CA GLU A 43 -17.76 -13.24 -10.08
C GLU A 43 -16.33 -13.07 -9.57
N ASN A 44 -15.35 -13.52 -10.33
CA ASN A 44 -13.92 -13.35 -10.03
C ASN A 44 -13.52 -11.87 -10.01
N TYR A 45 -14.24 -11.02 -10.73
CA TYR A 45 -13.94 -9.60 -10.84
C TYR A 45 -14.68 -8.74 -9.82
N LYS A 46 -15.32 -9.35 -8.82
CA LYS A 46 -15.85 -8.63 -7.66
C LYS A 46 -14.70 -7.89 -6.97
N LEU A 47 -14.95 -6.64 -6.57
CA LEU A 47 -13.96 -5.79 -5.90
C LEU A 47 -13.33 -6.48 -4.68
N GLN A 48 -14.12 -7.26 -3.93
CA GLN A 48 -13.67 -8.01 -2.75
C GLN A 48 -12.51 -8.98 -3.06
N ASN A 49 -12.50 -9.56 -4.26
CA ASN A 49 -11.47 -10.50 -4.67
C ASN A 49 -10.17 -9.79 -5.09
N PHE A 50 -10.26 -8.55 -5.56
CA PHE A 50 -9.11 -7.73 -5.95
C PHE A 50 -8.42 -7.02 -4.78
N THR A 51 -9.20 -6.61 -3.78
CA THR A 51 -8.70 -5.93 -2.57
C THR A 51 -7.47 -6.57 -1.93
N PRO A 52 -7.44 -7.88 -1.61
CA PRO A 52 -6.26 -8.49 -0.98
C PRO A 52 -5.01 -8.40 -1.88
N GLY A 53 -5.15 -8.60 -3.19
CA GLY A 53 -4.03 -8.48 -4.14
C GLY A 53 -3.48 -7.05 -4.19
N ILE A 54 -4.36 -6.05 -4.21
CA ILE A 54 -3.97 -4.63 -4.25
C ILE A 54 -3.32 -4.18 -2.94
N ILE A 55 -3.77 -4.72 -1.80
CA ILE A 55 -3.13 -4.46 -0.50
C ILE A 55 -1.70 -5.04 -0.47
N VAL A 56 -1.51 -6.28 -0.92
CA VAL A 56 -0.18 -6.90 -0.99
C VAL A 56 0.73 -6.11 -1.95
N PHE A 57 0.21 -5.65 -3.08
CA PHE A 57 0.92 -4.74 -3.98
C PHE A 57 1.32 -3.43 -3.29
N GLY A 58 0.45 -2.80 -2.50
CA GLY A 58 0.76 -1.61 -1.71
C GLY A 58 1.93 -1.83 -0.74
N PHE A 59 2.01 -3.00 -0.10
CA PHE A 59 3.12 -3.35 0.79
C PHE A 59 4.47 -3.45 0.08
N SER A 60 4.50 -3.83 -1.21
CA SER A 60 5.74 -3.87 -1.99
C SER A 60 6.42 -2.50 -2.08
N PHE A 61 5.64 -1.42 -2.13
CA PHE A 61 6.17 -0.06 -2.12
C PHE A 61 6.76 0.33 -0.77
N ILE A 62 6.15 -0.10 0.34
CA ILE A 62 6.74 0.13 1.66
C ILE A 62 8.14 -0.48 1.71
N THR A 63 8.31 -1.73 1.26
CA THR A 63 9.62 -2.39 1.18
C THR A 63 10.59 -1.66 0.24
N LEU A 64 10.12 -1.26 -0.95
CA LEU A 64 10.94 -0.55 -1.93
C LEU A 64 11.48 0.78 -1.39
N PHE A 65 10.61 1.63 -0.83
CA PHE A 65 11.01 2.95 -0.36
C PHE A 65 11.80 2.88 0.95
N THR A 66 11.46 1.95 1.85
CA THR A 66 12.28 1.74 3.07
C THR A 66 13.68 1.25 2.76
N ALA A 67 13.89 0.49 1.69
CA ALA A 67 15.23 0.11 1.23
C ALA A 67 16.02 1.28 0.61
N THR A 68 15.35 2.38 0.25
CA THR A 68 15.99 3.61 -0.29
C THR A 68 16.20 4.70 0.76
N LEU A 69 15.64 4.56 1.96
CA LEU A 69 15.87 5.47 3.07
C LEU A 69 17.27 5.20 3.64
N VAL A 70 18.22 6.10 3.33
CA VAL A 70 19.58 6.16 3.94
C VAL A 70 19.52 6.91 5.27
#